data_AF-R6DWB7-F1
#
_entry.id   AF-R6DWB7-F1
#
_cell.length_a   1.000
_cell.length_b   1.000
_cell.length_c   1.000
_cell.angle_alpha   90.00
_cell.angle_beta   90.00
_cell.angle_gamma   90.00
#
_symmetry.space_group_name_H-M   'P 1'
#
loop_
_entity.id
_entity.type
_entity.pdbx_description
1 polymer ?
#
loop_
_entity_poly.entity_id
_entity_poly.type
_entity_poly.pdbx_seq_one_letter_code
_entity_poly.pdbx_strand_id
1 'polypeptide(L)'
;MKLNKYILTLLMALIMLASVSGCGAKPTDNPDLTEKQTTDFSPTTTVQNDTDLSKLQKTILDNKEAVGIAYIGYVGHEANEKDVLNFVKKSRYADKYDFLSDSPLVNAGGAELYAVVIADSKYSAAVYRAEITDNGEYSVKTDNAIYNYSGNGIDYFLLRCNESEIHSNVSLNFKKGNDSFSVFPMLSGMDGHLVAEKFYDFSVYTDYGDNSEPEDRNVEIAREILSESQEVQYYINKGMSVQYTGQIREIDGRPCWIFALGTDRDDQFVRERYYGVCDNLIYFYDTLNDKWEVLGRG
;
A
#
# COMPACT_ATOMS: atom_id res chain seq x y z
N MET A 1 20.78 -46.20 2.87
CA MET A 1 21.49 -45.45 3.94
C MET A 1 21.86 -46.42 5.07
N LYS A 2 23.15 -46.70 5.28
CA LYS A 2 23.63 -47.46 6.45
C LYS A 2 23.86 -46.46 7.58
N LEU A 3 22.98 -46.46 8.58
CA LEU A 3 23.13 -45.62 9.77
C LEU A 3 24.28 -46.14 10.62
N ASN A 4 25.22 -45.25 10.97
CA ASN A 4 26.49 -45.59 11.59
C ASN A 4 26.28 -46.02 13.07
N LYS A 5 26.76 -47.21 13.45
CA LYS A 5 26.55 -47.83 14.78
C LYS A 5 27.02 -46.98 15.97
N TYR A 6 27.91 -46.03 15.72
CA TYR A 6 28.47 -45.11 16.72
C TYR A 6 27.50 -43.99 17.15
N ILE A 7 26.53 -43.61 16.31
CA ILE A 7 25.56 -42.54 16.64
C ILE A 7 24.48 -43.04 17.62
N LEU A 8 24.09 -44.32 17.49
CA LEU A 8 23.10 -44.93 18.38
C LEU A 8 23.66 -45.21 19.79
N THR A 9 24.97 -45.44 19.91
CA THR A 9 25.64 -45.65 21.20
C THR A 9 25.84 -44.36 21.99
N LEU A 10 26.00 -43.21 21.29
CA LEU A 10 26.14 -41.91 21.96
C LEU A 10 24.82 -41.42 22.57
N LEU A 11 23.67 -41.69 21.93
CA LEU A 11 22.35 -41.29 22.44
C LEU A 11 21.91 -42.07 23.69
N MET A 12 22.32 -43.34 23.83
CA MET A 12 21.97 -44.16 25.00
C MET A 12 22.80 -43.80 26.25
N ALA A 13 23.97 -43.18 26.09
CA ALA A 13 24.83 -42.76 27.20
C ALA A 13 24.36 -41.45 27.87
N LEU A 14 23.65 -40.57 27.14
CA LEU A 14 23.16 -39.28 27.66
C LEU A 14 21.84 -39.39 28.44
N ILE A 15 21.09 -40.47 28.26
CA ILE A 15 19.79 -40.67 28.95
C ILE A 15 19.99 -41.25 30.37
N MET A 16 21.17 -41.76 30.70
CA MET A 16 21.46 -42.45 31.98
C MET A 16 22.06 -41.54 33.08
N LEU A 17 22.06 -40.21 32.92
CA LEU A 17 22.73 -39.29 33.86
C LEU A 17 21.82 -38.28 34.59
N ALA A 18 20.49 -38.43 34.53
CA ALA A 18 19.56 -37.48 35.17
C ALA A 18 18.56 -38.10 36.17
N SER A 19 18.84 -39.29 36.72
CA SER A 19 18.02 -39.82 37.82
C SER A 19 18.86 -40.57 38.83
N VAL A 20 19.19 -39.95 39.98
CA VAL A 20 19.05 -40.49 41.35
C VAL A 20 19.36 -39.36 42.35
N SER A 21 18.36 -38.90 43.11
CA SER A 21 18.44 -38.71 44.58
C SER A 21 17.14 -38.13 45.17
N GLY A 22 16.34 -38.99 45.83
CA GLY A 22 15.26 -38.63 46.77
C GLY A 22 15.84 -38.10 48.11
N CYS A 23 15.10 -37.76 49.17
CA CYS A 23 13.77 -38.16 49.64
C CYS A 23 13.38 -37.26 50.85
N GLY A 24 12.09 -37.05 51.14
CA GLY A 24 11.61 -36.48 52.41
C GLY A 24 10.08 -36.30 52.46
N ALA A 25 9.39 -37.03 53.33
CA ALA A 25 7.94 -37.31 53.29
C ALA A 25 7.09 -36.53 54.31
N LYS A 26 5.80 -36.28 54.00
CA LYS A 26 4.62 -36.74 54.79
C LYS A 26 3.27 -36.47 54.07
N PRO A 27 2.19 -37.26 54.31
CA PRO A 27 0.93 -37.24 53.56
C PRO A 27 -0.27 -36.67 54.34
N THR A 28 -1.25 -36.08 53.64
CA THR A 28 -2.63 -35.95 54.15
C THR A 28 -3.66 -35.79 53.00
N ASP A 29 -4.56 -36.77 52.91
CA ASP A 29 -5.98 -36.80 52.52
C ASP A 29 -6.59 -35.81 51.48
N ASN A 30 -7.27 -36.40 50.47
CA ASN A 30 -8.26 -35.79 49.54
C ASN A 30 -9.54 -35.34 50.31
N PRO A 31 -10.46 -34.46 49.81
CA PRO A 31 -10.92 -34.40 48.41
C PRO A 31 -11.40 -33.01 47.84
N ASP A 32 -11.65 -33.00 46.54
CA ASP A 32 -12.71 -32.29 45.77
C ASP A 32 -12.83 -30.73 45.67
N LEU A 33 -13.09 -30.30 44.42
CA LEU A 33 -13.88 -29.14 43.95
C LEU A 33 -13.44 -27.66 44.14
N THR A 34 -13.33 -27.00 42.97
CA THR A 34 -13.71 -25.61 42.59
C THR A 34 -12.72 -24.42 42.69
N GLU A 35 -12.69 -23.71 41.56
CA GLU A 35 -12.64 -22.25 41.36
C GLU A 35 -11.30 -21.51 41.14
N LYS A 36 -11.28 -20.86 39.95
CA LYS A 36 -10.73 -19.55 39.60
C LYS A 36 -9.29 -19.20 40.00
N GLN A 37 -8.47 -19.00 38.96
CA GLN A 37 -7.65 -17.79 38.89
C GLN A 37 -7.71 -17.18 37.49
N THR A 38 -8.52 -16.13 37.42
CA THR A 38 -8.47 -15.03 36.46
C THR A 38 -7.11 -14.37 36.57
N THR A 39 -6.27 -14.43 35.53
CA THR A 39 -5.22 -13.42 35.34
C THR A 39 -5.84 -12.21 34.67
N ASP A 40 -6.15 -11.24 35.51
CA ASP A 40 -6.57 -9.88 35.19
C ASP A 40 -5.45 -9.21 34.37
N PHE A 41 -5.62 -9.07 33.06
CA PHE A 41 -4.80 -8.17 32.27
C PHE A 41 -5.50 -6.81 32.30
N SER A 42 -5.11 -5.96 33.25
CA SER A 42 -5.48 -4.55 33.23
C SER A 42 -5.07 -3.96 31.86
N PRO A 43 -5.93 -3.16 31.22
CA PRO A 43 -5.57 -2.49 29.98
C PRO A 43 -4.49 -1.48 30.33
N THR A 44 -3.25 -1.77 29.96
CA THR A 44 -2.22 -0.75 29.93
C THR A 44 -2.71 0.27 28.92
N THR A 45 -3.06 1.46 29.41
CA THR A 45 -3.37 2.62 28.58
C THR A 45 -2.16 2.84 27.68
N THR A 46 -2.24 2.35 26.45
CA THR A 46 -1.20 2.53 25.45
C THR A 46 -1.14 4.01 25.14
N VAL A 47 -0.09 4.65 25.65
CA VAL A 47 0.44 5.88 25.07
C VAL A 47 0.57 5.59 23.58
N GLN A 48 -0.19 6.34 22.79
CA GLN A 48 -0.25 6.22 21.34
C GLN A 48 1.16 6.59 20.83
N ASN A 49 1.98 5.58 20.56
CA ASN A 49 3.26 5.79 19.90
C ASN A 49 2.94 6.35 18.51
N ASP A 50 3.61 7.43 18.14
CA ASP A 50 3.40 8.19 16.90
C ASP A 50 3.94 7.45 15.67
N THR A 51 3.46 6.23 15.44
CA THR A 51 3.76 5.41 14.27
C THR A 51 2.90 5.84 13.09
N ASP A 52 3.36 5.62 11.86
CA ASP A 52 2.60 6.00 10.67
C ASP A 52 1.25 5.27 10.57
N LEU A 53 1.18 4.05 11.08
CA LEU A 53 -0.06 3.31 11.30
C LEU A 53 -1.02 4.05 12.26
N SER A 54 -0.53 4.50 13.41
CA SER A 54 -1.37 5.20 14.41
C SER A 54 -1.88 6.54 13.87
N LYS A 55 -1.06 7.24 13.07
CA LYS A 55 -1.46 8.47 12.36
C LYS A 55 -2.55 8.17 11.33
N LEU A 56 -2.37 7.16 10.48
CA LEU A 56 -3.36 6.78 9.47
C LEU A 56 -4.69 6.36 10.12
N GLN A 57 -4.64 5.55 11.18
CA GLN A 57 -5.85 5.16 11.93
C GLN A 57 -6.58 6.38 12.48
N LYS A 58 -5.85 7.35 13.04
CA LYS A 58 -6.45 8.60 13.48
C LYS A 58 -7.11 9.35 12.32
N THR A 59 -6.44 9.46 11.17
CA THR A 59 -7.01 10.08 9.97
C THR A 59 -8.29 9.39 9.52
N ILE A 60 -8.32 8.05 9.49
CA ILE A 60 -9.52 7.26 9.15
C ILE A 60 -10.67 7.62 10.09
N LEU A 61 -10.42 7.62 11.41
CA LEU A 61 -11.43 7.92 12.42
C LEU A 61 -11.90 9.38 12.38
N ASP A 62 -10.99 10.33 12.14
CA ASP A 62 -11.31 11.77 12.01
C ASP A 62 -12.19 12.04 10.78
N ASN A 63 -12.08 11.20 9.74
CA ASN A 63 -12.96 11.20 8.57
C ASN A 63 -14.28 10.44 8.81
N LYS A 64 -14.56 10.00 10.05
CA LYS A 64 -15.77 9.28 10.47
C LYS A 64 -15.93 7.89 9.85
N GLU A 65 -14.82 7.29 9.43
CA GLU A 65 -14.79 5.93 8.90
C GLU A 65 -14.17 4.97 9.91
N ALA A 66 -14.54 3.69 9.82
CA ALA A 66 -14.01 2.64 10.71
C ALA A 66 -12.80 1.91 10.13
N VAL A 67 -12.64 1.96 8.81
CA VAL A 67 -11.66 1.22 8.03
C VAL A 67 -11.12 2.10 6.92
N GLY A 68 -9.85 1.92 6.61
CA GLY A 68 -9.22 2.46 5.42
C GLY A 68 -8.92 1.35 4.43
N ILE A 69 -9.07 1.65 3.14
CA ILE A 69 -8.65 0.76 2.05
C ILE A 69 -7.83 1.58 1.04
N ALA A 70 -6.78 0.98 0.50
CA ALA A 70 -6.02 1.57 -0.59
C ALA A 70 -5.80 0.55 -1.71
N TYR A 71 -5.86 1.01 -2.95
CA TYR A 71 -5.34 0.29 -4.11
C TYR A 71 -3.84 0.54 -4.22
N ILE A 72 -3.05 -0.51 -4.10
CA ILE A 72 -1.58 -0.44 -4.11
C ILE A 72 -1.04 -0.57 -5.53
N GLY A 73 -1.66 -1.43 -6.35
CA GLY A 73 -1.29 -1.60 -7.75
C GLY A 73 -1.54 -2.99 -8.31
N TYR A 74 -1.11 -3.17 -9.56
CA TYR A 74 -1.17 -4.43 -10.28
C TYR A 74 0.13 -5.23 -10.09
N VAL A 75 0.03 -6.39 -9.44
CA VAL A 75 1.16 -7.30 -9.19
C VAL A 75 1.24 -8.43 -10.22
N GLY A 76 0.17 -8.69 -10.98
CA GLY A 76 0.10 -9.74 -11.99
C GLY A 76 -0.38 -11.09 -11.46
N HIS A 77 -0.94 -11.91 -12.36
CA HIS A 77 -1.59 -13.20 -12.03
C HIS A 77 -0.61 -14.26 -11.50
N GLU A 78 0.65 -14.19 -11.91
CA GLU A 78 1.68 -15.18 -11.53
C GLU A 78 2.55 -14.74 -10.35
N ALA A 79 2.27 -13.58 -9.74
CA ALA A 79 3.05 -13.08 -8.62
C ALA A 79 2.92 -14.00 -7.40
N ASN A 80 4.07 -14.44 -6.88
CA ASN A 80 4.13 -15.12 -5.59
C ASN A 80 4.20 -14.08 -4.45
N GLU A 81 4.09 -14.55 -3.21
CA GLU A 81 4.12 -13.69 -2.02
C GLU A 81 5.37 -12.80 -1.94
N LYS A 82 6.54 -13.31 -2.32
CA LYS A 82 7.78 -12.53 -2.31
C LYS A 82 7.73 -11.41 -3.36
N ASP A 83 7.16 -11.67 -4.53
CA ASP A 83 6.99 -10.65 -5.57
C ASP A 83 6.04 -9.54 -5.10
N VAL A 84 4.94 -9.92 -4.46
CA VAL A 84 3.96 -9.00 -3.88
C VAL A 84 4.59 -8.12 -2.80
N LEU A 85 5.29 -8.70 -1.83
CA LEU A 85 5.94 -7.92 -0.76
C LEU A 85 7.06 -7.03 -1.31
N ASN A 86 7.83 -7.50 -2.31
CA ASN A 86 8.82 -6.66 -2.98
C ASN A 86 8.19 -5.52 -3.78
N PHE A 87 7.00 -5.72 -4.35
CA PHE A 87 6.25 -4.66 -5.02
C PHE A 87 5.91 -3.54 -4.04
N VAL A 88 5.38 -3.88 -2.87
CA VAL A 88 5.08 -2.90 -1.80
C VAL A 88 6.34 -2.17 -1.35
N LYS A 89 7.43 -2.89 -1.07
CA LYS A 89 8.72 -2.32 -0.61
C LYS A 89 9.35 -1.34 -1.59
N LYS A 90 9.03 -1.44 -2.88
CA LYS A 90 9.51 -0.53 -3.94
C LYS A 90 8.52 0.56 -4.30
N SER A 91 7.32 0.53 -3.72
CA SER A 91 6.29 1.51 -3.97
C SER A 91 6.42 2.69 -3.03
N ARG A 92 5.84 3.84 -3.43
CA ARG A 92 5.68 5.03 -2.58
C ARG A 92 4.95 4.77 -1.25
N TYR A 93 4.20 3.67 -1.17
CA TYR A 93 3.53 3.28 0.08
C TYR A 93 4.54 2.85 1.14
N ALA A 94 5.71 2.31 0.77
CA ALA A 94 6.74 1.97 1.74
C ALA A 94 7.34 3.23 2.41
N ASP A 95 7.40 4.36 1.69
CA ASP A 95 7.89 5.63 2.23
C ASP A 95 6.84 6.31 3.13
N LYS A 96 5.55 6.22 2.76
CA LYS A 96 4.45 6.89 3.46
C LYS A 96 3.86 6.08 4.62
N TYR A 97 3.89 4.76 4.49
CA TYR A 97 3.26 3.80 5.41
C TYR A 97 4.20 2.60 5.57
N ASP A 98 5.30 2.81 6.29
CA ASP A 98 6.39 1.83 6.47
C ASP A 98 5.91 0.43 6.88
N PHE A 99 4.90 0.37 7.75
CA PHE A 99 4.27 -0.82 8.27
C PHE A 99 3.68 -1.73 7.18
N LEU A 100 3.38 -1.19 5.99
CA LEU A 100 2.87 -1.98 4.86
C LEU A 100 3.92 -2.96 4.32
N SER A 101 5.20 -2.64 4.43
CA SER A 101 6.32 -3.42 3.86
C SER A 101 6.42 -4.84 4.39
N ASP A 102 6.00 -5.08 5.63
CA ASP A 102 6.03 -6.40 6.28
C ASP A 102 4.62 -6.83 6.74
N SER A 103 3.60 -6.38 6.03
CA SER A 103 2.20 -6.73 6.33
C SER A 103 1.90 -8.19 6.05
N PRO A 104 0.98 -8.82 6.82
CA PRO A 104 0.38 -10.08 6.45
C PRO A 104 -0.27 -9.99 5.07
N LEU A 105 -0.10 -11.02 4.22
CA LEU A 105 -0.74 -11.11 2.92
C LEU A 105 -1.91 -12.10 2.94
N VAL A 106 -3.11 -11.60 2.67
CA VAL A 106 -4.29 -12.41 2.36
C VAL A 106 -4.34 -12.58 0.85
N ASN A 107 -4.01 -13.78 0.36
CA ASN A 107 -3.98 -14.07 -1.08
C ASN A 107 -5.25 -14.79 -1.51
N ALA A 108 -6.17 -14.07 -2.14
CA ALA A 108 -7.40 -14.60 -2.70
C ALA A 108 -7.29 -14.95 -4.19
N GLY A 109 -6.09 -14.90 -4.77
CA GLY A 109 -5.86 -15.02 -6.22
C GLY A 109 -5.93 -13.66 -6.92
N GLY A 110 -5.90 -13.65 -8.25
CA GLY A 110 -5.98 -12.42 -9.03
C GLY A 110 -4.67 -11.66 -9.19
N ALA A 111 -4.76 -10.42 -9.65
CA ALA A 111 -3.59 -9.63 -10.05
C ALA A 111 -3.50 -8.25 -9.40
N GLU A 112 -4.52 -7.84 -8.64
CA GLU A 112 -4.56 -6.56 -7.97
C GLU A 112 -4.18 -6.68 -6.50
N LEU A 113 -3.55 -5.63 -5.97
CA LEU A 113 -3.11 -5.56 -4.59
C LEU A 113 -3.74 -4.36 -3.90
N TYR A 114 -4.32 -4.64 -2.73
CA TYR A 114 -4.93 -3.66 -1.86
C TYR A 114 -4.29 -3.70 -0.47
N ALA A 115 -4.38 -2.60 0.28
CA ALA A 115 -4.09 -2.57 1.70
C ALA A 115 -5.37 -2.25 2.47
N VAL A 116 -5.61 -2.96 3.57
CA VAL A 116 -6.77 -2.77 4.44
C VAL A 116 -6.26 -2.42 5.83
N VAL A 117 -6.82 -1.38 6.45
CA VAL A 117 -6.48 -0.92 7.81
C VAL A 117 -7.75 -0.80 8.63
N ILE A 118 -7.85 -1.54 9.73
CA ILE A 118 -8.99 -1.44 10.66
C ILE A 118 -8.63 -0.43 11.74
N ALA A 119 -9.29 0.73 11.72
CA ALA A 119 -9.00 1.84 12.63
C ALA A 119 -9.86 1.78 13.91
N ASP A 120 -11.15 1.42 13.80
CA ASP A 120 -11.98 1.13 14.98
C ASP A 120 -11.82 -0.33 15.38
N SER A 121 -11.05 -0.57 16.44
CA SER A 121 -10.73 -1.92 16.95
C SER A 121 -11.95 -2.73 17.41
N LYS A 122 -13.14 -2.12 17.49
CA LYS A 122 -14.39 -2.84 17.78
C LYS A 122 -14.94 -3.59 16.55
N TYR A 123 -14.41 -3.31 15.36
CA TYR A 123 -14.74 -4.07 14.16
C TYR A 123 -13.86 -5.32 14.04
N SER A 124 -14.51 -6.44 13.77
CA SER A 124 -13.89 -7.63 13.17
C SER A 124 -13.92 -7.52 11.66
N ALA A 125 -12.95 -8.11 10.97
CA ALA A 125 -12.92 -8.21 9.51
C ALA A 125 -12.87 -9.68 9.07
N ALA A 126 -13.54 -9.99 7.96
CA ALA A 126 -13.46 -11.27 7.30
C ALA A 126 -13.36 -11.10 5.79
N VAL A 127 -12.61 -11.97 5.13
CA VAL A 127 -12.47 -11.98 3.66
C VAL A 127 -13.11 -13.24 3.12
N TYR A 128 -14.09 -13.10 2.24
CA TYR A 128 -14.80 -14.21 1.62
C TYR A 128 -14.59 -14.20 0.11
N ARG A 129 -14.70 -15.36 -0.54
CA ARG A 129 -14.82 -15.40 -2.00
C ARG A 129 -16.18 -14.86 -2.43
N ALA A 130 -16.17 -14.11 -3.52
CA ALA A 130 -17.37 -13.59 -4.16
C ALA A 130 -17.34 -13.91 -5.66
N GLU A 131 -18.51 -14.21 -6.22
CA GLU A 131 -18.70 -14.48 -7.65
C GLU A 131 -19.88 -13.66 -8.15
N ILE A 132 -19.79 -13.14 -9.37
CA ILE A 132 -20.93 -12.50 -10.04
C ILE A 132 -21.84 -13.58 -10.62
N THR A 133 -23.11 -13.51 -10.27
CA THR A 133 -24.15 -14.37 -10.85
C THR A 133 -24.51 -13.92 -12.26
N ASP A 134 -25.22 -14.77 -13.01
CA ASP A 134 -25.73 -14.44 -14.35
C ASP A 134 -26.61 -13.18 -14.38
N ASN A 135 -27.18 -12.79 -13.23
CA ASN A 135 -28.01 -11.60 -13.08
C ASN A 135 -27.21 -10.34 -12.70
N GLY A 136 -25.89 -10.43 -12.59
CA GLY A 136 -25.02 -9.31 -12.20
C GLY A 136 -24.95 -9.05 -10.69
N GLU A 137 -25.50 -9.93 -9.85
CA GLU A 137 -25.45 -9.80 -8.40
C GLU A 137 -24.27 -10.59 -7.79
N TYR A 138 -23.70 -10.09 -6.71
CA TYR A 138 -22.66 -10.81 -5.96
C TYR A 138 -23.25 -11.97 -5.13
N SER A 139 -22.71 -13.16 -5.34
CA SER A 139 -22.88 -14.33 -4.49
C SER A 139 -21.64 -14.51 -3.61
N VAL A 140 -21.80 -14.34 -2.29
CA VAL A 140 -20.69 -14.39 -1.32
C VAL A 140 -20.70 -15.72 -0.56
N LYS A 141 -19.56 -16.42 -0.56
CA LYS A 141 -19.39 -17.72 0.10
C LYS A 141 -18.98 -17.53 1.56
N THR A 142 -19.96 -17.24 2.42
CA THR A 142 -19.74 -16.87 3.84
C THR A 142 -19.43 -18.05 4.76
N ASP A 143 -19.54 -19.28 4.26
CA ASP A 143 -19.24 -20.53 4.99
C ASP A 143 -17.72 -20.80 5.10
N ASN A 144 -16.90 -20.19 4.24
CA ASN A 144 -15.46 -20.40 4.21
C ASN A 144 -14.69 -19.08 4.05
N ALA A 145 -14.38 -18.44 5.18
CA ALA A 145 -13.55 -17.25 5.19
C ALA A 145 -12.09 -17.58 4.84
N ILE A 146 -11.51 -16.81 3.92
CA ILE A 146 -10.09 -16.82 3.59
C ILE A 146 -9.28 -16.23 4.75
N TYR A 147 -9.84 -15.22 5.42
CA TYR A 147 -9.24 -14.54 6.55
C TYR A 147 -10.33 -14.15 7.55
N ASN A 148 -10.01 -14.24 8.86
CA ASN A 148 -10.89 -13.82 9.95
C ASN A 148 -10.06 -13.11 11.03
N TYR A 149 -10.43 -11.88 11.33
CA TYR A 149 -9.90 -11.12 12.45
C TYR A 149 -10.97 -10.95 13.54
N SER A 150 -10.59 -11.15 14.81
CA SER A 150 -11.52 -11.21 15.95
C SER A 150 -11.58 -9.95 16.82
N GLY A 151 -10.95 -8.83 16.43
CA GLY A 151 -11.21 -7.51 17.04
C GLY A 151 -10.44 -7.17 18.33
N ASN A 152 -9.18 -7.60 18.47
CA ASN A 152 -8.34 -7.30 19.64
C ASN A 152 -6.91 -6.85 19.20
N GLY A 153 -6.75 -5.59 18.76
CA GLY A 153 -5.45 -5.07 18.26
C GLY A 153 -5.55 -4.26 16.96
N ILE A 154 -4.38 -3.83 16.43
CA ILE A 154 -4.29 -3.16 15.15
C ILE A 154 -4.11 -4.21 14.05
N ASP A 155 -5.14 -4.38 13.22
CA ASP A 155 -5.11 -5.33 12.12
C ASP A 155 -5.17 -4.62 10.80
N TYR A 156 -4.03 -4.66 10.12
CA TYR A 156 -3.86 -4.31 8.74
C TYR A 156 -3.35 -5.52 7.98
N PHE A 157 -3.69 -5.60 6.71
CA PHE A 157 -3.20 -6.65 5.84
C PHE A 157 -3.18 -6.18 4.40
N LEU A 158 -2.32 -6.81 3.62
CA LEU A 158 -2.38 -6.74 2.17
C LEU A 158 -3.39 -7.77 1.68
N LEU A 159 -4.16 -7.40 0.67
CA LEU A 159 -5.12 -8.26 0.01
C LEU A 159 -4.77 -8.35 -1.46
N ARG A 160 -4.38 -9.54 -1.91
CA ARG A 160 -4.27 -9.84 -3.34
C ARG A 160 -5.58 -10.45 -3.80
N CYS A 161 -6.25 -9.78 -4.74
CA CYS A 161 -7.55 -10.21 -5.25
C CYS A 161 -7.72 -9.79 -6.72
N ASN A 162 -8.93 -10.01 -7.23
CA ASN A 162 -9.43 -9.65 -8.55
C ASN A 162 -8.72 -10.38 -9.69
N GLU A 163 -9.30 -11.51 -10.10
CA GLU A 163 -8.91 -12.26 -11.30
C GLU A 163 -9.33 -11.57 -12.60
N SER A 164 -10.33 -10.69 -12.50
CA SER A 164 -10.79 -9.83 -13.59
C SER A 164 -10.77 -8.39 -13.10
N GLU A 165 -10.45 -7.46 -13.99
CA GLU A 165 -10.48 -6.02 -13.74
C GLU A 165 -11.91 -5.47 -13.63
N ILE A 166 -12.93 -6.28 -13.93
CA ILE A 166 -14.33 -5.84 -14.06
C ILE A 166 -15.10 -6.01 -12.75
N HIS A 167 -14.74 -6.99 -11.92
CA HIS A 167 -15.46 -7.28 -10.67
C HIS A 167 -14.55 -7.89 -9.63
N SER A 168 -14.89 -7.66 -8.36
CA SER A 168 -14.12 -8.23 -7.27
C SER A 168 -14.41 -9.72 -7.11
N ASN A 169 -13.37 -10.54 -6.94
CA ASN A 169 -13.54 -11.95 -6.60
C ASN A 169 -13.62 -12.17 -5.07
N VAL A 170 -13.69 -11.09 -4.30
CA VAL A 170 -13.74 -11.11 -2.83
C VAL A 170 -14.78 -10.16 -2.27
N SER A 171 -15.26 -10.47 -1.07
CA SER A 171 -16.03 -9.58 -0.22
C SER A 171 -15.30 -9.38 1.10
N LEU A 172 -14.97 -8.12 1.40
CA LEU A 172 -14.48 -7.69 2.70
C LEU A 172 -15.68 -7.40 3.60
N ASN A 173 -15.91 -8.22 4.62
CA ASN A 173 -16.99 -8.00 5.57
C ASN A 173 -16.44 -7.44 6.88
N PHE A 174 -17.01 -6.33 7.33
CA PHE A 174 -16.68 -5.69 8.59
C PHE A 174 -17.88 -5.75 9.52
N LYS A 175 -17.68 -6.16 10.77
CA LYS A 175 -18.75 -6.34 11.75
C LYS A 175 -18.41 -5.75 13.11
N LYS A 176 -19.36 -5.03 13.70
CA LYS A 176 -19.31 -4.47 15.05
C LYS A 176 -20.65 -4.71 15.74
N GLY A 177 -20.70 -5.67 16.66
CA GLY A 177 -21.96 -6.08 17.30
C GLY A 177 -22.98 -6.57 16.25
N ASN A 178 -24.10 -5.87 16.13
CA ASN A 178 -25.15 -6.16 15.14
C ASN A 178 -24.97 -5.39 13.82
N ASP A 179 -24.09 -4.39 13.79
CA ASP A 179 -23.81 -3.62 12.59
C ASP A 179 -22.80 -4.37 11.73
N SER A 180 -23.05 -4.41 10.43
CA SER A 180 -22.10 -4.93 9.47
C SER A 180 -22.23 -4.25 8.12
N PHE A 181 -21.14 -4.24 7.37
CA PHE A 181 -21.14 -3.83 5.98
C PHE A 181 -20.11 -4.63 5.21
N SER A 182 -20.27 -4.69 3.90
CA SER A 182 -19.34 -5.35 3.01
C SER A 182 -18.81 -4.37 1.98
N VAL A 183 -17.54 -4.55 1.61
CA VAL A 183 -16.86 -3.84 0.53
C VAL A 183 -16.39 -4.86 -0.50
N PHE A 184 -16.59 -4.55 -1.77
CA PHE A 184 -16.06 -5.31 -2.89
C PHE A 184 -14.97 -4.46 -3.54
N PRO A 185 -13.69 -4.67 -3.19
CA PRO A 185 -12.61 -3.81 -3.65
C PRO A 185 -12.51 -3.87 -5.18
N MET A 186 -12.73 -2.72 -5.82
CA MET A 186 -12.62 -2.56 -7.27
C MET A 186 -12.38 -1.08 -7.58
N LEU A 187 -11.70 -0.85 -8.70
CA LEU A 187 -11.55 0.49 -9.25
C LEU A 187 -12.75 0.85 -10.13
N SER A 188 -13.14 2.11 -10.06
CA SER A 188 -14.09 2.73 -10.96
C SER A 188 -13.46 2.84 -12.36
N GLY A 189 -14.17 2.36 -13.37
CA GLY A 189 -13.75 2.55 -14.76
C GLY A 189 -13.83 4.01 -15.25
N MET A 190 -14.38 4.93 -14.43
CA MET A 190 -14.53 6.33 -14.78
C MET A 190 -13.28 7.16 -14.48
N ASP A 191 -12.70 6.96 -13.30
CA ASP A 191 -11.61 7.77 -12.74
C ASP A 191 -10.46 6.91 -12.17
N GLY A 192 -10.57 5.58 -12.23
CA GLY A 192 -9.56 4.67 -11.69
C GLY A 192 -9.45 4.71 -10.17
N HIS A 193 -10.39 5.36 -9.48
CA HIS A 193 -10.43 5.45 -8.02
C HIS A 193 -11.23 4.30 -7.42
N LEU A 194 -10.99 3.98 -6.16
CA LEU A 194 -11.84 3.04 -5.44
C LEU A 194 -13.25 3.58 -5.36
N VAL A 195 -14.21 2.70 -5.61
CA VAL A 195 -15.62 3.02 -5.37
C VAL A 195 -15.84 3.08 -3.85
N ALA A 196 -15.73 4.29 -3.30
CA ALA A 196 -15.72 4.53 -1.87
C ALA A 196 -17.14 4.68 -1.30
N GLU A 197 -17.57 3.68 -0.53
CA GLU A 197 -18.67 3.80 0.42
C GLU A 197 -18.28 3.11 1.74
N LYS A 198 -18.40 3.83 2.87
CA LYS A 198 -18.16 3.31 4.24
C LYS A 198 -16.72 2.90 4.56
N PHE A 199 -15.75 3.43 3.83
CA PHE A 199 -14.33 3.33 4.17
C PHE A 199 -13.59 4.60 3.74
N TYR A 200 -12.46 4.85 4.38
CA TYR A 200 -11.54 5.92 4.01
C TYR A 200 -10.58 5.43 2.92
N ASP A 201 -10.67 6.02 1.74
CA ASP A 201 -9.73 5.74 0.66
C ASP A 201 -8.39 6.44 0.95
N PHE A 202 -7.35 5.66 1.21
CA PHE A 202 -5.99 6.17 1.44
C PHE A 202 -5.03 5.83 0.29
N SER A 203 -5.58 5.45 -0.87
CA SER A 203 -4.82 5.25 -2.08
C SER A 203 -4.06 6.52 -2.45
N VAL A 204 -2.90 6.34 -3.07
CA VAL A 204 -2.12 7.41 -3.68
C VAL A 204 -2.35 7.32 -5.18
N TYR A 205 -3.39 8.00 -5.66
CA TYR A 205 -3.65 8.12 -7.09
C TYR A 205 -2.60 9.01 -7.72
N THR A 206 -1.96 8.51 -8.78
CA THR A 206 -1.34 9.39 -9.76
C THR A 206 -2.46 9.82 -10.67
N ASP A 207 -3.00 11.03 -10.51
CA ASP A 207 -3.89 11.52 -11.55
C ASP A 207 -3.04 11.60 -12.83
N TYR A 208 -3.46 10.88 -13.87
CA TYR A 208 -2.87 11.02 -15.20
C TYR A 208 -3.11 12.43 -15.80
N GLY A 209 -3.67 13.37 -15.03
CA GLY A 209 -3.86 14.77 -15.36
C GLY A 209 -3.74 15.75 -14.17
N ASP A 210 -3.32 15.32 -12.98
CA ASP A 210 -3.03 16.19 -11.83
C ASP A 210 -1.84 15.62 -11.03
N ASN A 211 -0.73 16.34 -11.03
CA ASN A 211 0.47 15.90 -10.32
C ASN A 211 0.25 16.10 -8.80
N SER A 212 -0.44 15.15 -8.17
CA SER A 212 -0.62 15.08 -6.72
C SER A 212 0.23 13.98 -6.06
N GLU A 213 1.32 13.57 -6.73
CA GLU A 213 2.60 13.47 -6.02
C GLU A 213 3.01 14.91 -5.70
N PRO A 214 3.57 15.25 -4.53
CA PRO A 214 4.34 16.47 -4.46
C PRO A 214 5.38 16.38 -5.58
N GLU A 215 5.23 17.24 -6.59
CA GLU A 215 6.21 17.34 -7.66
C GLU A 215 7.56 17.51 -6.95
N ASP A 216 8.58 16.72 -7.35
CA ASP A 216 9.91 16.82 -6.72
C ASP A 216 10.21 18.30 -6.60
N ARG A 217 10.50 18.79 -5.40
CA ARG A 217 10.64 20.22 -5.11
C ARG A 217 11.56 20.91 -6.13
N ASN A 218 12.53 20.19 -6.69
CA ASN A 218 13.39 20.70 -7.73
C ASN A 218 12.68 20.86 -9.10
N VAL A 219 11.75 19.97 -9.44
CA VAL A 219 10.88 20.08 -10.61
C VAL A 219 9.89 21.25 -10.43
N GLU A 220 9.30 21.45 -9.25
CA GLU A 220 8.43 22.61 -8.96
C GLU A 220 9.19 23.92 -9.17
N ILE A 221 10.38 24.04 -8.57
CA ILE A 221 11.26 25.21 -8.72
C ILE A 221 11.65 25.41 -10.19
N ALA A 222 12.03 24.34 -10.89
CA ALA A 222 12.41 24.39 -12.29
C ALA A 222 11.25 24.82 -13.20
N ARG A 223 10.02 24.37 -12.89
CA ARG A 223 8.79 24.77 -13.57
C ARG A 223 8.47 26.24 -13.33
N GLU A 224 8.63 26.72 -12.10
CA GLU A 224 8.44 28.13 -11.73
C GLU A 224 9.41 29.02 -12.53
N ILE A 225 10.71 28.69 -12.50
CA ILE A 225 11.74 29.39 -13.28
C ILE A 225 11.39 29.43 -14.77
N LEU A 226 10.99 28.29 -15.34
CA LEU A 226 10.60 28.21 -16.75
C LEU A 226 9.37 29.07 -17.05
N SER A 227 8.38 29.04 -16.15
CA SER A 227 7.13 29.78 -16.28
C SER A 227 7.33 31.28 -16.09
N GLU A 228 8.39 31.75 -15.45
CA GLU A 228 8.72 33.18 -15.36
C GLU A 228 9.36 33.74 -16.63
N SER A 229 9.82 32.90 -17.55
CA SER A 229 10.39 33.34 -18.83
C SER A 229 9.36 34.05 -19.71
N GLN A 230 9.73 35.21 -20.26
CA GLN A 230 8.87 35.99 -21.15
C GLN A 230 8.40 35.19 -22.37
N GLU A 231 9.27 34.36 -22.94
CA GLU A 231 8.93 33.52 -24.09
C GLU A 231 7.90 32.46 -23.71
N VAL A 232 8.06 31.81 -22.56
CA VAL A 232 7.14 30.76 -22.11
C VAL A 232 5.79 31.37 -21.71
N GLN A 233 5.80 32.50 -21.02
CA GLN A 233 4.60 33.28 -20.70
C GLN A 233 3.79 33.66 -21.94
N TYR A 234 4.46 34.05 -23.03
CA TYR A 234 3.78 34.34 -24.29
C TYR A 234 2.94 33.17 -24.80
N TYR A 235 3.48 31.94 -24.69
CA TYR A 235 2.79 30.73 -25.12
C TYR A 235 1.71 30.28 -24.14
N ILE A 236 1.96 30.36 -22.83
CA ILE A 236 0.96 30.07 -21.80
C ILE A 236 -0.26 30.98 -21.96
N ASN A 237 -0.04 32.28 -22.21
CA ASN A 237 -1.11 33.25 -22.48
C ASN A 237 -1.92 32.95 -23.76
N LYS A 238 -1.43 32.06 -24.63
CA LYS A 238 -2.14 31.57 -25.82
C LYS A 238 -2.84 30.21 -25.61
N GLY A 239 -2.89 29.72 -24.37
CA GLY A 239 -3.55 28.47 -24.01
C GLY A 239 -2.66 27.23 -24.10
N MET A 240 -1.34 27.40 -24.07
CA MET A 240 -0.40 26.28 -23.96
C MET A 240 -0.13 25.96 -22.48
N SER A 241 0.21 24.71 -22.19
CA SER A 241 0.59 24.25 -20.86
C SER A 241 2.01 23.67 -20.88
N VAL A 242 2.70 23.80 -19.74
CA VAL A 242 4.05 23.25 -19.51
C VAL A 242 3.89 21.96 -18.71
N GLN A 243 4.50 20.87 -19.17
CA GLN A 243 4.47 19.58 -18.51
C GLN A 243 5.90 19.04 -18.31
N TYR A 244 6.16 18.45 -17.14
CA TYR A 244 7.44 17.78 -16.91
C TYR A 244 7.42 16.44 -17.64
N THR A 245 8.50 16.09 -18.34
CA THR A 245 8.51 14.87 -19.16
C THR A 245 8.95 13.63 -18.39
N GLY A 246 9.25 13.74 -17.09
CA GLY A 246 9.86 12.66 -16.31
C GLY A 246 11.36 12.46 -16.59
N GLN A 247 11.99 13.31 -17.41
CA GLN A 247 13.39 13.13 -17.84
C GLN A 247 14.31 14.19 -17.24
N ILE A 248 15.49 13.75 -16.82
CA ILE A 248 16.64 14.59 -16.52
C ILE A 248 17.71 14.30 -17.58
N ARG A 249 18.28 15.35 -18.19
CA ARG A 249 19.38 15.22 -19.15
C ARG A 249 20.57 16.06 -18.75
N GLU A 250 21.76 15.59 -19.08
CA GLU A 250 22.96 16.39 -18.94
C GLU A 250 23.05 17.39 -20.11
N ILE A 251 23.00 18.69 -19.82
CA ILE A 251 23.18 19.79 -20.77
C ILE A 251 24.32 20.66 -20.25
N ASP A 252 25.37 20.86 -21.06
CA ASP A 252 26.59 21.58 -20.66
C ASP A 252 27.19 21.13 -19.31
N GLY A 253 27.12 19.82 -19.03
CA GLY A 253 27.64 19.22 -17.79
C GLY A 253 26.73 19.39 -16.56
N ARG A 254 25.47 19.81 -16.74
CA ARG A 254 24.50 20.01 -15.66
C ARG A 254 23.29 19.08 -15.83
N PRO A 255 22.76 18.47 -14.75
CA PRO A 255 21.51 17.73 -14.81
C PRO A 255 20.33 18.69 -14.90
N CYS A 256 19.64 18.71 -16.03
CA CYS A 256 18.53 19.62 -16.31
C CYS A 256 17.22 18.83 -16.44
N TRP A 257 16.19 19.31 -15.76
CA TRP A 257 14.83 18.79 -15.85
C TRP A 257 14.20 19.19 -17.17
N ILE A 258 13.66 18.20 -17.89
CA ILE A 258 13.10 18.41 -19.22
C ILE A 258 11.60 18.63 -19.13
N PHE A 259 11.17 19.75 -19.71
CA PHE A 259 9.78 20.15 -19.84
C PHE A 259 9.36 20.16 -21.30
N ALA A 260 8.11 19.82 -21.54
CA ALA A 260 7.45 20.00 -22.81
C ALA A 260 6.40 21.10 -22.69
N LEU A 261 6.37 22.01 -23.65
CA LEU A 261 5.33 23.02 -23.81
C LEU A 261 4.45 22.60 -25.00
N GLY A 262 3.13 22.58 -24.80
CA GLY A 262 2.19 22.00 -25.76
C GLY A 262 0.76 22.47 -25.53
N THR A 263 -0.16 21.95 -26.33
CA THR A 263 -1.60 22.19 -26.20
C THR A 263 -2.33 20.90 -25.91
N ASP A 264 -3.36 20.97 -25.07
CA ASP A 264 -4.26 19.85 -24.82
C ASP A 264 -5.29 19.79 -25.96
N ARG A 265 -5.31 18.70 -26.73
CA ARG A 265 -6.32 18.44 -27.76
C ARG A 265 -6.86 17.03 -27.60
N ASP A 266 -8.17 16.89 -27.47
CA ASP A 266 -8.88 15.61 -27.43
C ASP A 266 -8.21 14.60 -26.47
N ASP A 267 -7.99 15.03 -25.22
CA ASP A 267 -7.36 14.25 -24.14
C ASP A 267 -5.89 13.81 -24.40
N GLN A 268 -5.21 14.44 -25.36
CA GLN A 268 -3.79 14.23 -25.64
C GLN A 268 -3.00 15.54 -25.60
N PHE A 269 -1.91 15.55 -24.83
CA PHE A 269 -0.95 16.66 -24.84
C PHE A 269 -0.11 16.65 -26.12
N VAL A 270 -0.38 17.59 -27.02
CA VAL A 270 0.36 17.79 -28.26
C VAL A 270 1.58 18.65 -27.96
N ARG A 271 2.73 17.98 -27.87
CA ARG A 271 4.05 18.58 -27.57
C ARG A 271 4.52 19.44 -28.73
N GLU A 272 4.83 20.70 -28.47
CA GLU A 272 5.29 21.63 -29.50
C GLU A 272 6.75 22.07 -29.30
N ARG A 273 7.22 22.20 -28.06
CA ARG A 273 8.58 22.65 -27.73
C ARG A 273 9.14 21.93 -26.51
N TYR A 274 10.47 21.79 -26.45
CA TYR A 274 11.16 21.29 -25.26
C TYR A 274 12.02 22.36 -24.62
N TYR A 275 12.01 22.35 -23.29
CA TYR A 275 12.87 23.18 -22.46
C TYR A 275 13.63 22.32 -21.46
N GLY A 276 14.87 22.69 -21.17
CA GLY A 276 15.69 22.09 -20.13
C GLY A 276 15.96 23.15 -19.07
N VAL A 277 15.75 22.84 -17.80
CA VAL A 277 15.97 23.79 -16.70
C VAL A 277 16.93 23.18 -15.70
N CYS A 278 17.97 23.91 -15.35
CA CYS A 278 18.95 23.51 -14.34
C CYS A 278 19.51 24.77 -13.67
N ASP A 279 19.54 24.76 -12.35
CA ASP A 279 19.80 25.96 -11.54
C ASP A 279 18.85 27.10 -11.98
N ASN A 280 19.40 28.22 -12.45
CA ASN A 280 18.65 29.37 -12.98
C ASN A 280 18.80 29.53 -14.51
N LEU A 281 19.27 28.48 -15.20
CA LEU A 281 19.43 28.48 -16.65
C LEU A 281 18.28 27.73 -17.30
N ILE A 282 17.72 28.35 -18.33
CA ILE A 282 16.71 27.74 -19.18
C ILE A 282 17.36 27.51 -20.55
N TYR A 283 17.15 26.32 -21.07
CA TYR A 283 17.55 25.91 -22.41
C TYR A 283 16.29 25.63 -23.23
N PHE A 284 16.31 25.97 -24.51
CA PHE A 284 15.35 25.44 -25.48
C PHE A 284 16.04 24.45 -26.39
N TYR A 285 15.29 23.46 -26.85
CA TYR A 285 15.79 22.48 -27.81
C TYR A 285 15.58 22.99 -29.24
N ASP A 286 16.69 23.27 -29.93
CA ASP A 286 16.71 23.59 -31.35
C ASP A 286 16.63 22.28 -32.16
N THR A 287 15.43 21.98 -32.65
CA THR A 287 15.14 20.78 -33.44
C THR A 287 15.82 20.78 -34.81
N LEU A 288 16.22 21.95 -35.33
CA LEU A 288 16.87 22.05 -36.65
C LEU A 288 18.33 21.63 -36.57
N ASN A 289 18.99 21.93 -35.45
CA ASN A 289 20.41 21.66 -35.24
C ASN A 289 20.67 20.54 -34.21
N ASP A 290 19.61 19.90 -33.70
CA ASP A 290 19.65 18.82 -32.71
C ASP A 290 20.51 19.19 -31.48
N LYS A 291 20.26 20.36 -30.91
CA LYS A 291 21.06 20.90 -29.81
C LYS A 291 20.23 21.72 -28.82
N TRP A 292 20.74 21.83 -27.61
CA TRP A 292 20.18 22.71 -26.58
C TRP A 292 20.86 24.07 -26.67
N GLU A 293 20.07 25.14 -26.67
CA GLU A 293 20.54 26.52 -26.66
C GLU A 293 19.95 27.28 -25.46
N VAL A 294 20.70 28.22 -24.90
CA VAL A 294 20.23 29.00 -23.74
C VAL A 294 19.09 29.94 -24.16
N LEU A 295 17.96 29.84 -23.46
CA LEU A 295 16.82 30.72 -23.60
C LEU A 295 17.10 32.06 -22.90
N GLY A 296 17.52 33.06 -23.68
CA GLY A 296 17.62 34.44 -23.23
C GLY A 296 18.88 34.80 -22.41
N ARG A 297 19.90 35.31 -23.10
CA ARG A 297 20.34 36.71 -22.89
C ARG A 297 19.83 37.50 -24.10
N GLY A 298 18.64 38.08 -24.02
CA GLY A 298 18.02 38.85 -25.10
C GLY A 298 16.93 39.74 -24.55
#